data_AF-A0A1E8FD49-F1
#
_entry.id   AF-A0A1E8FD49-F1
#
_cell.length_a   1.000
_cell.length_b   1.000
_cell.length_c   1.000
_cell.angle_alpha   90.00
_cell.angle_beta   90.00
_cell.angle_gamma   90.00
#
_symmetry.space_group_name_H-M   'P 1'
#
loop_
_entity.id
_entity.type
_entity.pdbx_description
1 polymer ?
#
loop_
_entity_poly.entity_id
_entity_poly.type
_entity_poly.pdbx_seq_one_letter_code
_entity_poly.pdbx_strand_id
1 'polypeptide(L)'
;MAVQVQQQEIEAVEAKLNRQNGLAAAIAAALWAVPMLILWYWLYLQDDRFAPLMLAVSGALIGLTVRYYGRGFMPVFGVIAVISHTAVVAAAFVFGLSLGEGQSVRAFILVGLYAIGVWSAVYLGRRRIPFAQHRAFYLLCEQSRHVSTQRLRNRWFLLVPVTVILSGLTLGGTLFALTGVEIFRQTASQQSQVVEQRQAFAAKAIDVTSANLATLSTEDAMRFAFAYYHGQLPAKKGNRYERYPQSEYKAKRILSFLAEQRGEARAKFVLGWLTYPEGGATLIKQAADDGDIFAKIMLATEFGCYGNTEQATRLLNMLAKTTAEKPALNEIYSILQSGFEQVCEEFSAPDFAQMYLP
;
A
#
# COMPACT_ATOMS: atom_id res chain seq x y z
N MET A 1 -7.74 69.18 28.12
CA MET A 1 -7.23 68.75 29.44
C MET A 1 -5.96 67.95 29.22
N ALA A 2 -4.82 68.43 29.71
CA ALA A 2 -3.60 67.62 29.73
C ALA A 2 -3.80 66.47 30.74
N VAL A 3 -3.60 65.24 30.29
CA VAL A 3 -3.72 64.07 31.16
C VAL A 3 -2.57 64.13 32.17
N GLN A 4 -2.85 64.49 33.41
CA GLN A 4 -1.88 64.39 34.50
C GLN A 4 -1.71 62.90 34.86
N VAL A 5 -0.55 62.35 34.53
CA VAL A 5 -0.14 60.99 34.86
C VAL A 5 1.10 61.08 35.74
N GLN A 6 1.16 60.29 36.82
CA GLN A 6 2.33 60.28 37.69
C GLN A 6 3.55 59.73 36.94
N GLN A 7 4.71 60.38 37.08
CA GLN A 7 5.94 59.99 36.39
C GLN A 7 6.34 58.53 36.64
N GLN A 8 6.12 58.04 37.85
CA GLN A 8 6.38 56.65 38.24
C GLN A 8 5.52 55.64 37.44
N GLU A 9 4.28 55.99 37.08
CA GLU A 9 3.42 55.14 36.25
C GLU A 9 3.88 55.10 34.79
N ILE A 10 4.39 56.24 34.28
CA ILE A 10 4.96 56.35 32.93
C ILE A 10 6.19 55.45 32.81
N GLU A 11 7.14 55.56 33.75
CA GLU A 11 8.37 54.75 33.78
C GLU A 11 8.07 53.24 33.90
N ALA A 12 7.08 52.87 34.73
CA ALA A 12 6.66 51.48 34.88
C ALA A 12 6.07 50.89 33.58
N VAL A 13 5.30 51.68 32.83
CA VAL A 13 4.75 51.24 31.52
C VAL A 13 5.83 51.22 30.46
N GLU A 14 6.73 52.20 30.42
CA GLU A 14 7.88 52.25 29.53
C GLU A 14 8.77 51.01 29.68
N ALA A 15 9.10 50.62 30.92
CA ALA A 15 9.86 49.40 31.18
C ALA A 15 9.17 48.13 30.62
N LYS A 16 7.83 48.07 30.67
CA LYS A 16 7.04 46.97 30.08
C LYS A 16 7.08 47.02 28.54
N LEU A 17 6.93 48.20 27.94
CA LEU A 17 6.96 48.41 26.49
C LEU A 17 8.33 48.08 25.89
N ASN A 18 9.42 48.38 26.60
CA ASN A 18 10.79 48.12 26.16
C ASN A 18 11.13 46.62 26.12
N ARG A 19 10.44 45.80 26.91
CA ARG A 19 10.59 44.33 26.94
C ARG A 19 9.83 43.59 25.84
N GLN A 20 9.01 44.29 25.05
CA GLN A 20 8.27 43.67 23.96
C GLN A 20 9.19 43.27 22.80
N ASN A 21 8.93 42.09 22.24
CA ASN A 21 9.64 41.57 21.08
C ASN A 21 8.68 40.82 20.14
N GLY A 22 8.13 41.52 19.16
CA GLY A 22 7.24 40.95 18.16
C GLY A 22 7.91 39.91 17.28
N LEU A 23 9.18 40.10 16.93
CA LEU A 23 9.91 39.16 16.07
C LEU A 23 10.11 37.81 16.77
N ALA A 24 10.45 37.84 18.06
CA ALA A 24 10.53 36.62 18.86
C ALA A 24 9.17 35.91 18.96
N ALA A 25 8.08 36.66 19.09
CA ALA A 25 6.73 36.09 19.09
C ALA A 25 6.38 35.43 17.76
N ALA A 26 6.68 36.09 16.63
CA ALA A 26 6.41 35.56 15.29
C ALA A 26 7.18 34.26 15.02
N ILE A 27 8.49 34.25 15.30
CA ILE A 27 9.33 33.05 15.14
C ILE A 27 8.84 31.93 16.07
N ALA A 28 8.57 32.23 17.33
CA ALA A 28 8.10 31.23 18.28
C ALA A 28 6.74 30.65 17.86
N ALA A 29 5.80 31.48 17.42
CA ALA A 29 4.49 31.02 16.98
C ALA A 29 4.59 30.08 15.76
N ALA A 30 5.45 30.41 14.79
CA ALA A 30 5.72 29.55 13.64
C ALA A 30 6.39 28.22 14.05
N LEU A 31 7.42 28.25 14.89
CA LEU A 31 8.09 27.02 15.35
C LEU A 31 7.16 26.14 16.19
N TRP A 32 6.32 26.74 17.04
CA TRP A 32 5.33 26.00 17.83
C TRP A 32 4.13 25.53 17.02
N ALA A 33 3.93 26.02 15.80
CA ALA A 33 2.92 25.48 14.90
C ALA A 33 3.19 24.00 14.56
N VAL A 34 4.47 23.60 14.51
CA VAL A 34 4.91 22.22 14.25
C VAL A 34 4.43 21.23 15.31
N PRO A 35 4.81 21.35 16.61
CA PRO A 35 4.34 20.43 17.63
C PRO A 35 2.81 20.50 17.83
N MET A 36 2.16 21.63 17.52
CA MET A 36 0.68 21.71 17.55
C MET A 36 0.05 20.85 16.46
N LEU A 37 0.58 20.89 15.24
CA LEU A 37 0.09 20.04 14.15
C LEU A 37 0.38 18.56 14.41
N ILE A 38 1.58 18.23 14.94
CA ILE A 38 1.93 16.85 15.33
C ILE A 38 1.01 16.34 16.44
N LEU A 39 0.73 17.15 17.45
CA LEU A 39 -0.21 16.80 18.51
C LEU A 39 -1.62 16.56 17.95
N TRP A 40 -2.07 17.41 17.04
CA TRP A 40 -3.35 17.23 16.36
C TRP A 40 -3.39 15.92 15.59
N TYR A 41 -2.36 15.63 14.79
CA TYR A 41 -2.22 14.36 14.06
C TYR A 41 -2.26 13.16 15.00
N TRP A 42 -1.50 13.20 16.10
CA TRP A 42 -1.45 12.10 17.05
C TRP A 42 -2.80 11.87 17.76
N LEU A 43 -3.49 12.93 18.17
CA LEU A 43 -4.82 12.83 18.76
C LEU A 43 -5.84 12.27 17.76
N TYR A 44 -5.77 12.72 16.50
CA TYR A 44 -6.62 12.22 15.42
C TYR A 44 -6.45 10.71 15.19
N LEU A 45 -5.21 10.20 15.27
CA LEU A 45 -4.94 8.77 15.15
C LEU A 45 -5.49 7.93 16.31
N GLN A 46 -5.64 8.51 17.50
CA GLN A 46 -6.16 7.82 18.68
C GLN A 46 -7.69 7.83 18.72
N ASP A 47 -8.29 9.00 18.53
CA ASP A 47 -9.73 9.20 18.47
C ASP A 47 -10.02 10.48 17.68
N ASP A 48 -10.59 10.30 16.48
CA ASP A 48 -10.93 11.36 15.53
C ASP A 48 -11.92 12.40 16.09
N ARG A 49 -12.64 12.07 17.17
CA ARG A 49 -13.58 12.99 17.83
C ARG A 49 -12.89 14.17 18.52
N PHE A 50 -11.58 14.08 18.79
CA PHE A 50 -10.81 15.20 19.33
C PHE A 50 -10.46 16.25 18.28
N ALA A 51 -10.60 15.93 16.99
CA ALA A 51 -10.18 16.81 15.90
C ALA A 51 -10.93 18.16 15.89
N PRO A 52 -12.26 18.22 16.08
CA PRO A 52 -12.96 19.49 16.21
C PRO A 52 -12.51 20.31 17.42
N LEU A 53 -12.21 19.66 18.55
CA LEU A 53 -11.78 20.35 19.78
C LEU A 53 -10.45 21.08 19.58
N MET A 54 -9.56 20.53 18.75
CA MET A 54 -8.28 21.14 18.42
C MET A 54 -8.41 22.49 17.71
N LEU A 55 -9.55 22.81 17.10
CA LEU A 55 -9.85 24.16 16.61
C LEU A 55 -9.81 25.20 17.73
N ALA A 56 -10.32 24.88 18.92
CA ALA A 56 -10.29 25.78 20.06
C ALA A 56 -8.94 25.72 20.80
N VAL A 57 -8.46 24.50 21.05
CA VAL A 57 -7.26 24.26 21.88
C VAL A 57 -5.99 24.81 21.22
N SER A 58 -5.81 24.60 19.91
CA SER A 58 -4.63 25.12 19.20
C SER A 58 -4.56 26.65 19.23
N GLY A 59 -5.71 27.34 19.17
CA GLY A 59 -5.77 28.79 19.30
C GLY A 59 -5.30 29.28 20.67
N ALA A 60 -5.75 28.61 21.75
CA ALA A 60 -5.32 28.94 23.10
C ALA A 60 -3.81 28.74 23.29
N LEU A 61 -3.27 27.61 22.82
CA LEU A 61 -1.85 27.28 22.96
C LEU A 61 -0.95 28.22 22.17
N ILE A 62 -1.32 28.57 20.93
CA ILE A 62 -0.59 29.57 20.13
C ILE A 62 -0.64 30.95 20.81
N GLY A 63 -1.78 31.35 21.35
CA GLY A 63 -1.91 32.56 22.15
C GLY A 63 -0.94 32.58 23.34
N LEU A 64 -0.85 31.48 24.09
CA LEU A 64 0.10 31.38 25.21
C LEU A 64 1.56 31.49 24.73
N THR A 65 1.93 30.83 23.64
CA THR A 65 3.26 30.93 23.02
C THR A 65 3.60 32.38 22.67
N VAL A 66 2.73 33.06 21.93
CA VAL A 66 2.91 34.46 21.53
C VAL A 66 3.08 35.36 22.75
N ARG A 67 2.30 35.15 23.81
CA ARG A 67 2.39 35.92 25.05
C ARG A 67 3.69 35.67 25.81
N TYR A 68 4.15 34.42 25.87
CA TYR A 68 5.35 34.04 26.60
C TYR A 68 6.59 34.65 25.96
N TYR A 69 6.75 34.47 24.65
CA TYR A 69 7.93 34.91 23.90
C TYR A 69 7.87 36.40 23.51
N GLY A 70 6.67 36.92 23.23
CA GLY A 70 6.50 38.31 22.80
C GLY A 70 6.43 39.33 23.92
N ARG A 71 5.87 38.94 25.08
CA ARG A 71 5.57 39.82 26.22
C ARG A 71 4.81 41.10 25.81
N GLY A 72 4.04 41.00 24.73
CA GLY A 72 3.45 42.11 24.01
C GLY A 72 2.15 42.64 24.59
N PHE A 73 1.98 43.95 24.51
CA PHE A 73 0.74 44.64 24.89
C PHE A 73 0.03 45.27 23.67
N MET A 74 0.71 45.35 22.52
CA MET A 74 0.17 45.92 21.29
C MET A 74 -0.81 44.96 20.58
N PRO A 75 -1.74 45.46 19.75
CA PRO A 75 -2.68 44.63 18.98
C PRO A 75 -1.99 43.64 18.02
N VAL A 76 -0.81 43.97 17.50
CA VAL A 76 -0.07 43.13 16.55
C VAL A 76 0.25 41.73 17.09
N PHE A 77 0.39 41.57 18.41
CA PHE A 77 0.60 40.25 19.02
C PHE A 77 -0.64 39.35 18.88
N GLY A 78 -1.85 39.93 19.00
CA GLY A 78 -3.08 39.21 18.69
C GLY A 78 -3.14 38.79 17.22
N VAL A 79 -2.71 39.67 16.31
CA VAL A 79 -2.65 39.36 14.86
C VAL A 79 -1.69 38.21 14.57
N ILE A 80 -0.49 38.19 15.17
CA ILE A 80 0.46 37.07 15.04
C ILE A 80 -0.19 35.76 15.49
N ALA A 81 -0.84 35.76 16.66
CA ALA A 81 -1.49 34.57 17.20
C ALA A 81 -2.61 34.04 16.28
N VAL A 82 -3.43 34.94 15.72
CA VAL A 82 -4.49 34.56 14.77
C VAL A 82 -3.90 33.98 13.50
N ILE A 83 -2.92 34.65 12.87
CA ILE A 83 -2.31 34.17 11.63
C ILE A 83 -1.71 32.76 11.83
N SER A 84 -0.94 32.55 12.89
CA SER A 84 -0.35 31.23 13.17
C SER A 84 -1.42 30.18 13.48
N HIS A 85 -2.48 30.54 14.22
CA HIS A 85 -3.59 29.62 14.49
C HIS A 85 -4.33 29.23 13.20
N THR A 86 -4.70 30.21 12.37
CA THR A 86 -5.33 29.96 11.08
C THR A 86 -4.44 29.11 10.18
N ALA A 87 -3.12 29.33 10.19
CA ALA A 87 -2.18 28.52 9.43
C ALA A 87 -2.16 27.05 9.90
N VAL A 88 -2.14 26.80 11.21
CA VAL A 88 -2.23 25.43 11.77
C VAL A 88 -3.55 24.77 11.36
N VAL A 89 -4.67 25.48 11.49
CA VAL A 89 -5.98 24.95 11.10
C VAL A 89 -6.02 24.64 9.60
N ALA A 90 -5.52 25.55 8.76
CA ALA A 90 -5.44 25.32 7.32
C ALA A 90 -4.58 24.10 6.98
N ALA A 91 -3.41 23.95 7.60
CA ALA A 91 -2.55 22.78 7.42
C ALA A 91 -3.23 21.48 7.86
N ALA A 92 -3.93 21.50 9.00
CA ALA A 92 -4.69 20.35 9.50
C ALA A 92 -5.79 19.93 8.50
N PHE A 93 -6.52 20.90 7.92
CA PHE A 93 -7.53 20.62 6.91
C PHE A 93 -6.95 20.09 5.61
N VAL A 94 -5.84 20.67 5.14
CA VAL A 94 -5.12 20.18 3.94
C VAL A 94 -4.66 18.74 4.11
N PHE A 95 -4.25 18.35 5.33
CA PHE A 95 -3.85 16.99 5.65
C PHE A 95 -5.03 16.04 5.95
N GLY A 96 -6.26 16.55 6.02
CA GLY A 96 -7.45 15.73 6.31
C GLY A 96 -7.71 15.47 7.80
N LEU A 97 -7.16 16.27 8.72
CA LEU A 97 -7.33 16.12 10.18
C LEU A 97 -8.57 16.83 10.73
N SER A 98 -9.58 17.12 9.90
CA SER A 98 -10.71 17.96 10.28
C SER A 98 -11.90 17.16 10.82
N LEU A 99 -12.21 16.01 10.21
CA LEU A 99 -13.33 15.14 10.55
C LEU A 99 -12.95 13.70 10.26
N GLY A 100 -13.33 12.80 11.17
CA GLY A 100 -13.20 11.36 10.97
C GLY A 100 -14.08 10.83 9.83
N GLU A 101 -13.70 9.68 9.28
CA GLU A 101 -14.48 9.01 8.23
C GLU A 101 -15.91 8.72 8.71
N GLY A 102 -16.91 9.23 8.00
CA GLY A 102 -18.33 9.02 8.33
C GLY A 102 -18.88 9.91 9.44
N GLN A 103 -18.10 10.82 10.04
CA GLN A 103 -18.60 11.76 11.05
C GLN A 103 -19.22 13.01 10.41
N SER A 104 -20.49 13.27 10.72
CA SER A 104 -21.19 14.49 10.31
C SER A 104 -21.29 15.49 11.48
N VAL A 105 -20.20 16.20 11.75
CA VAL A 105 -20.28 17.37 12.66
C VAL A 105 -20.94 18.52 11.90
N ARG A 106 -21.97 19.11 12.51
CA ARG A 106 -22.68 20.25 11.89
C ARG A 106 -21.71 21.41 11.69
N ALA A 107 -21.69 22.00 10.49
CA ALA A 107 -20.74 23.04 10.11
C ALA A 107 -20.70 24.24 11.09
N PHE A 108 -21.83 24.62 11.69
CA PHE A 108 -21.88 25.70 12.67
C PHE A 108 -21.07 25.40 13.95
N ILE A 109 -20.91 24.12 14.33
CA ILE A 109 -20.11 23.71 15.48
C ILE A 109 -18.63 23.94 15.18
N LEU A 110 -18.17 23.56 13.98
CA LEU A 110 -16.79 23.80 13.54
C LEU A 110 -16.48 25.29 13.46
N VAL A 111 -17.39 26.09 12.89
CA VAL A 111 -17.27 27.55 12.85
C VAL A 111 -17.23 28.14 14.26
N GLY A 112 -18.09 27.66 15.17
CA GLY A 112 -18.10 28.08 16.56
C GLY A 112 -16.79 27.76 17.30
N LEU A 113 -16.27 26.54 17.14
CA LEU A 113 -15.00 26.11 17.75
C LEU A 113 -13.81 26.89 17.18
N TYR A 114 -13.79 27.15 15.87
CA TYR A 114 -12.79 28.02 15.26
C TYR A 114 -12.89 29.46 15.79
N ALA A 115 -14.09 30.02 15.92
CA ALA A 115 -14.28 31.35 16.49
C ALA A 115 -13.79 31.43 17.94
N ILE A 116 -14.04 30.39 18.74
CA ILE A 116 -13.50 30.26 20.11
C ILE A 116 -11.97 30.17 20.08
N GLY A 117 -11.39 29.44 19.12
CA GLY A 117 -9.94 29.35 18.91
C GLY A 117 -9.32 30.70 18.59
N VAL A 118 -9.87 31.43 17.62
CA VAL A 118 -9.46 32.80 17.27
C VAL A 118 -9.57 33.74 18.46
N TRP A 119 -10.71 33.73 19.17
CA TRP A 119 -10.91 34.55 20.36
C TRP A 119 -9.86 34.23 21.44
N SER A 120 -9.62 32.94 21.71
CA SER A 120 -8.64 32.48 22.68
C SER A 120 -7.23 32.89 22.29
N ALA A 121 -6.86 32.77 21.02
CA ALA A 121 -5.56 33.19 20.48
C ALA A 121 -5.32 34.69 20.69
N VAL A 122 -6.30 35.53 20.37
CA VAL A 122 -6.21 36.99 20.56
C VAL A 122 -6.15 37.34 22.05
N TYR A 123 -7.04 36.75 22.85
CA TYR A 123 -7.17 37.04 24.28
C TYR A 123 -5.89 36.66 25.03
N LEU A 124 -5.37 35.45 24.77
CA LEU A 124 -4.19 34.92 25.45
C LEU A 124 -2.89 35.48 24.86
N GLY A 125 -2.83 35.76 23.55
CA GLY A 125 -1.66 36.31 22.84
C GLY A 125 -1.18 37.67 23.34
N ARG A 126 -2.07 38.46 23.93
CA ARG A 126 -1.77 39.82 24.39
C ARG A 126 -1.80 39.90 25.93
N ARG A 127 -0.81 40.56 26.51
CA ARG A 127 -0.85 40.96 27.93
C ARG A 127 -1.73 42.20 28.08
N ARG A 128 -2.52 42.25 29.16
CA ARG A 128 -3.34 43.42 29.51
C ARG A 128 -2.52 44.38 30.38
N ILE A 129 -2.65 45.67 30.11
CA ILE A 129 -2.19 46.71 31.02
C ILE A 129 -3.20 46.80 32.17
N PRO A 130 -2.78 46.87 33.44
CA PRO A 130 -3.70 47.12 34.55
C PRO A 130 -4.44 48.44 34.38
N PHE A 131 -5.69 48.52 34.84
CA PHE A 131 -6.54 49.71 34.66
C PHE A 131 -5.87 51.02 35.14
N ALA A 132 -5.19 50.98 36.29
CA ALA A 132 -4.43 52.11 36.83
C ALA A 132 -3.41 52.70 35.83
N GLN A 133 -2.83 51.85 34.98
CA GLN A 133 -1.77 52.23 34.04
C GLN A 133 -2.28 52.53 32.62
N HIS A 134 -3.60 52.51 32.38
CA HIS A 134 -4.17 52.76 31.04
C HIS A 134 -3.87 54.16 30.52
N ARG A 135 -3.90 55.18 31.39
CA ARG A 135 -3.62 56.57 31.00
C ARG A 135 -2.16 56.74 30.54
N ALA A 136 -1.22 56.17 31.29
CA ALA A 136 0.19 56.14 30.93
C ALA A 136 0.43 55.38 29.61
N PHE A 137 -0.23 54.24 29.42
CA PHE A 137 -0.13 53.45 28.19
C PHE A 137 -0.69 54.20 26.97
N TYR A 138 -1.86 54.83 27.10
CA TYR A 138 -2.46 55.64 26.04
C TYR A 138 -1.55 56.81 25.63
N LEU A 139 -1.01 57.54 26.61
CA LEU A 139 -0.08 58.64 26.35
C LEU A 139 1.16 58.16 25.58
N LEU A 140 1.78 57.07 26.03
CA LEU A 140 3.00 56.53 25.41
C LEU A 140 2.74 55.89 24.04
N CYS A 141 1.64 55.18 23.84
CA CYS A 141 1.41 54.43 22.60
C CYS A 141 0.66 55.22 21.52
N GLU A 142 -0.30 56.08 21.90
CA GLU A 142 -1.17 56.78 20.96
C GLU A 142 -0.77 58.24 20.75
N GLN A 143 -0.39 58.95 21.82
CA GLN A 143 -0.10 60.39 21.73
C GLN A 143 1.36 60.69 21.34
N SER A 144 2.34 59.99 21.91
CA SER A 144 3.78 60.25 21.66
C SER A 144 4.51 59.18 20.85
N ARG A 145 3.84 58.09 20.46
CA ARG A 145 4.41 56.93 19.74
C ARG A 145 5.77 56.47 20.29
N HIS A 146 5.72 55.77 21.42
CA HIS A 146 6.86 55.21 22.14
C HIS A 146 7.88 54.49 21.23
N VAL A 147 9.17 54.67 21.53
CA VAL A 147 10.31 54.17 20.75
C VAL A 147 10.25 52.67 20.47
N SER A 148 9.70 51.87 21.40
CA SER A 148 9.56 50.42 21.20
C SER A 148 8.69 50.04 20.01
N THR A 149 7.72 50.87 19.63
CA THR A 149 6.84 50.65 18.46
C THR A 149 7.55 50.96 17.14
N GLN A 150 8.57 51.81 17.21
CA GLN A 150 9.35 52.24 16.06
C GLN A 150 10.49 51.27 15.73
N ARG A 151 10.91 50.42 16.69
CA ARG A 151 11.92 49.38 16.48
C ARG A 151 11.43 48.34 15.46
N LEU A 152 12.27 47.99 14.49
CA LEU A 152 11.95 47.03 13.42
C LEU A 152 11.34 45.72 13.94
N ARG A 153 11.89 45.18 15.04
CA ARG A 153 11.42 43.95 15.70
C ARG A 153 9.96 43.99 16.20
N ASN A 154 9.32 45.15 16.20
CA ASN A 154 7.94 45.36 16.66
C ASN A 154 7.03 45.96 15.58
N ARG A 155 7.54 46.18 14.34
CA ARG A 155 6.77 46.82 13.27
C ARG A 155 5.88 45.81 12.55
N TRP A 156 4.59 46.12 12.48
CA TRP A 156 3.58 45.22 11.93
C TRP A 156 3.87 44.78 10.48
N PHE A 157 4.39 45.68 9.63
CA PHE A 157 4.71 45.36 8.22
C PHE A 157 5.87 44.38 8.07
N LEU A 158 6.71 44.21 9.11
CA LEU A 158 7.73 43.15 9.14
C LEU A 158 7.16 41.89 9.78
N LEU A 159 6.46 42.03 10.91
CA LEU A 159 5.98 40.91 11.70
C LEU A 159 4.93 40.06 10.98
N VAL A 160 3.99 40.69 10.27
CA VAL A 160 2.93 39.97 9.56
C VAL A 160 3.51 39.09 8.44
N PRO A 161 4.32 39.60 7.49
CA PRO A 161 4.95 38.77 6.48
C PRO A 161 5.84 37.68 7.07
N VAL A 162 6.67 38.00 8.08
CA VAL A 162 7.53 37.01 8.75
C VAL A 162 6.70 35.88 9.35
N THR A 163 5.59 36.20 10.02
CA THR A 163 4.71 35.19 10.61
C THR A 163 4.11 34.28 9.54
N VAL A 164 3.61 34.86 8.43
CA VAL A 164 3.03 34.10 7.32
C VAL A 164 4.06 33.18 6.68
N ILE A 165 5.24 33.71 6.31
CA ILE A 165 6.29 32.95 5.61
C ILE A 165 6.82 31.83 6.52
N LEU A 166 7.16 32.14 7.78
CA LEU A 166 7.70 31.13 8.69
C LEU A 166 6.66 30.07 9.04
N SER A 167 5.40 30.44 9.27
CA SER A 167 4.34 29.45 9.52
C SER A 167 4.13 28.56 8.30
N GLY A 168 4.17 29.13 7.09
CA GLY A 168 4.06 28.38 5.84
C GLY A 168 5.21 27.37 5.65
N LEU A 169 6.47 27.80 5.86
CA LEU A 169 7.64 26.93 5.72
C LEU A 169 7.65 25.80 6.76
N THR A 170 7.38 26.14 8.03
CA THR A 170 7.40 25.16 9.13
C THR A 170 6.27 24.14 8.99
N LEU A 171 5.05 24.58 8.68
CA LEU A 171 3.92 23.68 8.47
C LEU A 171 4.06 22.90 7.17
N GLY A 172 4.53 23.52 6.08
CA GLY A 172 4.79 22.82 4.82
C GLY A 172 5.82 21.70 4.97
N GLY A 173 6.93 21.96 5.67
CA GLY A 173 7.93 20.94 6.00
C GLY A 173 7.35 19.83 6.89
N THR A 174 6.48 20.18 7.84
CA THR A 174 5.81 19.19 8.71
C THR A 174 4.85 18.31 7.92
N LEU A 175 4.04 18.89 7.04
CA LEU A 175 3.12 18.16 6.17
C LEU A 175 3.88 17.20 5.25
N PHE A 176 4.98 17.65 4.64
CA PHE A 176 5.83 16.79 3.81
C PHE A 176 6.43 15.62 4.60
N ALA A 177 6.86 15.85 5.84
CA ALA A 177 7.36 14.79 6.70
C ALA A 177 6.25 13.78 7.05
N LEU A 178 5.06 14.27 7.43
CA LEU A 178 3.93 13.40 7.79
C LEU A 178 3.43 12.57 6.59
N THR A 179 3.33 13.17 5.38
CA THR A 179 2.98 12.40 4.17
C THR A 179 4.04 11.35 3.85
N GLY A 180 5.32 11.69 3.98
CA GLY A 180 6.42 10.74 3.77
C GLY A 180 6.35 9.54 4.73
N VAL A 181 6.03 9.77 6.00
CA VAL A 181 5.84 8.71 7.00
C VAL A 181 4.66 7.79 6.64
N GLU A 182 3.53 8.37 6.21
CA GLU A 182 2.34 7.59 5.85
C GLU A 182 2.57 6.74 4.60
N ILE A 183 3.21 7.30 3.56
CA ILE A 183 3.59 6.56 2.35
C ILE A 183 4.54 5.41 2.69
N PHE A 184 5.53 5.66 3.55
CA PHE A 184 6.48 4.63 3.99
C PHE A 184 5.77 3.51 4.74
N ARG A 185 4.86 3.83 5.66
CA ARG A 185 4.07 2.85 6.42
C ARG A 185 3.20 1.99 5.50
N GLN A 186 2.51 2.62 4.55
CA GLN A 186 1.69 1.91 3.56
C GLN A 186 2.55 0.97 2.69
N THR A 187 3.68 1.45 2.19
CA THR A 187 4.60 0.65 1.37
C THR A 187 5.16 -0.54 2.14
N ALA A 188 5.59 -0.34 3.38
CA ALA A 188 6.09 -1.42 4.24
C ALA A 188 5.02 -2.50 4.48
N SER A 189 3.77 -2.09 4.72
CA SER A 189 2.65 -3.03 4.90
C SER A 189 2.36 -3.83 3.63
N GLN A 190 2.35 -3.19 2.46
CA GLN A 190 2.14 -3.89 1.18
C GLN A 190 3.27 -4.89 0.90
N GLN A 191 4.52 -4.52 1.16
CA GLN A 191 5.64 -5.42 0.96
C GLN A 191 5.54 -6.67 1.86
N SER A 192 5.12 -6.51 3.12
CA SER A 192 4.92 -7.65 4.01
C SER A 192 3.84 -8.62 3.50
N GLN A 193 2.71 -8.09 3.01
CA GLN A 193 1.64 -8.91 2.44
C GLN A 193 2.09 -9.66 1.17
N VAL A 194 2.85 -8.99 0.29
CA VAL A 194 3.39 -9.63 -0.92
C VAL A 194 4.38 -10.74 -0.58
N VAL A 195 5.24 -10.53 0.42
CA VAL A 195 6.18 -11.56 0.89
C VAL A 195 5.43 -12.76 1.47
N GLU A 196 4.43 -12.52 2.31
CA GLU A 196 3.60 -13.58 2.90
C GLU A 196 2.86 -14.38 1.82
N GLN A 197 2.25 -13.71 0.84
CA GLN A 197 1.60 -14.38 -0.30
C GLN A 197 2.58 -15.22 -1.12
N ARG A 198 3.81 -14.73 -1.34
CA ARG A 198 4.86 -15.50 -2.03
C ARG A 198 5.28 -16.72 -1.23
N GLN A 199 5.43 -16.60 0.09
CA GLN A 199 5.76 -17.72 0.96
C GLN A 199 4.63 -18.76 1.00
N ALA A 200 3.37 -18.32 1.13
CA ALA A 200 2.21 -19.20 1.08
C ALA A 200 2.10 -19.93 -0.28
N PHE A 201 2.40 -19.24 -1.39
CA PHE A 201 2.43 -19.84 -2.71
C PHE A 201 3.57 -20.86 -2.85
N ALA A 202 4.77 -20.55 -2.35
CA ALA A 202 5.91 -21.46 -2.33
C ALA A 202 5.68 -22.67 -1.43
N ALA A 203 4.97 -22.51 -0.31
CA ALA A 203 4.63 -23.59 0.62
C ALA A 203 3.69 -24.66 0.03
N LYS A 204 3.01 -24.36 -1.08
CA LYS A 204 2.23 -25.37 -1.82
C LYS A 204 3.12 -26.44 -2.47
N ALA A 205 4.39 -26.14 -2.71
CA ALA A 205 5.30 -27.02 -3.39
C ALA A 205 5.57 -28.28 -2.55
N ILE A 206 5.17 -29.45 -3.05
CA ILE A 206 5.57 -30.73 -2.46
C ILE A 206 7.08 -31.00 -2.61
N ASP A 207 7.62 -31.79 -1.70
CA ASP A 207 8.93 -32.40 -1.84
C ASP A 207 8.90 -33.49 -2.93
N VAL A 208 9.90 -33.50 -3.82
CA VAL A 208 10.01 -34.43 -4.94
C VAL A 208 11.10 -35.50 -4.72
N THR A 209 11.56 -35.66 -3.48
CA THR A 209 12.40 -36.79 -3.08
C THR A 209 11.66 -38.12 -3.25
N SER A 210 12.37 -39.19 -3.59
CA SER A 210 11.78 -40.53 -3.75
C SER A 210 11.05 -41.00 -2.49
N ALA A 211 11.53 -40.62 -1.30
CA ALA A 211 10.88 -40.96 -0.02
C ALA A 211 9.49 -40.31 0.11
N ASN A 212 9.35 -39.02 -0.21
CA ASN A 212 8.06 -38.34 -0.15
C ASN A 212 7.12 -38.83 -1.26
N LEU A 213 7.63 -38.99 -2.49
CA LEU A 213 6.84 -39.47 -3.61
C LEU A 213 6.31 -40.90 -3.38
N ALA A 214 7.05 -41.74 -2.66
CA ALA A 214 6.60 -43.07 -2.27
C ALA A 214 5.33 -43.06 -1.41
N THR A 215 5.06 -41.98 -0.66
CA THR A 215 3.86 -41.86 0.17
C THR A 215 2.61 -41.38 -0.60
N LEU A 216 2.79 -40.85 -1.81
CA LEU A 216 1.68 -40.32 -2.61
C LEU A 216 1.03 -41.42 -3.45
N SER A 217 -0.27 -41.32 -3.71
CA SER A 217 -0.92 -42.17 -4.73
C SER A 217 -0.38 -41.82 -6.13
N THR A 218 -0.46 -42.75 -7.08
CA THR A 218 -0.07 -42.47 -8.48
C THR A 218 -0.91 -41.33 -9.07
N GLU A 219 -2.21 -41.30 -8.79
CA GLU A 219 -3.12 -40.22 -9.19
C GLU A 219 -2.66 -38.85 -8.66
N ASP A 220 -2.33 -38.76 -7.37
CA ASP A 220 -1.86 -37.50 -6.77
C ASP A 220 -0.51 -37.07 -7.32
N ALA A 221 0.42 -38.02 -7.50
CA ALA A 221 1.73 -37.73 -8.08
C ALA A 221 1.61 -37.24 -9.53
N MET A 222 0.77 -37.87 -10.35
CA MET A 222 0.48 -37.42 -11.72
C MET A 222 -0.14 -36.01 -11.74
N ARG A 223 -1.09 -35.74 -10.83
CA ARG A 223 -1.71 -34.40 -10.68
C ARG A 223 -0.69 -33.34 -10.29
N PHE A 224 0.25 -33.64 -9.39
CA PHE A 224 1.33 -32.72 -9.03
C PHE A 224 2.35 -32.53 -10.16
N ALA A 225 2.67 -33.58 -10.92
CA ALA A 225 3.51 -33.46 -12.10
C ALA A 225 2.89 -32.52 -13.14
N PHE A 226 1.59 -32.69 -13.42
CA PHE A 226 0.82 -31.79 -14.27
C PHE A 226 0.82 -30.37 -13.71
N ALA A 227 0.61 -30.21 -12.40
CA ALA A 227 0.59 -28.90 -11.75
C ALA A 227 1.92 -28.15 -11.84
N TYR A 228 3.04 -28.86 -11.70
CA TYR A 228 4.36 -28.28 -11.91
C TYR A 228 4.65 -27.96 -13.37
N TYR A 229 4.07 -28.68 -14.33
CA TYR A 229 4.23 -28.39 -15.76
C TYR A 229 3.43 -27.14 -16.18
N HIS A 230 2.16 -27.06 -15.78
CA HIS A 230 1.22 -26.00 -16.21
C HIS A 230 1.09 -24.82 -15.24
N GLY A 231 1.60 -24.93 -14.02
CA GLY A 231 1.38 -23.94 -12.95
C GLY A 231 -0.05 -23.95 -12.37
N GLN A 232 -0.79 -25.04 -12.60
CA GLN A 232 -2.19 -25.18 -12.17
C GLN A 232 -2.46 -26.60 -11.67
N LEU A 233 -2.88 -26.73 -10.41
CA LEU A 233 -3.26 -28.01 -9.80
C LEU A 233 -4.74 -28.30 -10.10
N PRO A 234 -5.09 -29.30 -10.92
CA PRO A 234 -6.47 -29.69 -11.15
C PRO A 234 -7.05 -30.33 -9.87
N ALA A 235 -8.29 -30.05 -9.52
CA ALA A 235 -8.98 -30.69 -8.41
C ALA A 235 -9.17 -32.20 -8.65
N LYS A 236 -9.25 -33.00 -7.57
CA LYS A 236 -9.57 -34.45 -7.68
C LYS A 236 -10.93 -34.72 -8.34
N LYS A 237 -11.86 -33.78 -8.20
CA LYS A 237 -13.22 -33.88 -8.73
C LYS A 237 -13.64 -32.52 -9.31
N GLY A 238 -14.03 -32.52 -10.58
CA GLY A 238 -14.51 -31.33 -11.31
C GLY A 238 -13.41 -30.48 -11.95
N ASN A 239 -13.81 -29.43 -12.67
CA ASN A 239 -12.93 -28.63 -13.54
C ASN A 239 -12.31 -27.42 -12.83
N ARG A 240 -12.07 -27.52 -11.50
CA ARG A 240 -11.47 -26.41 -10.74
C ARG A 240 -9.95 -26.54 -10.74
N TYR A 241 -9.29 -25.44 -11.00
CA TYR A 241 -7.84 -25.32 -10.97
C TYR A 241 -7.41 -24.39 -9.85
N GLU A 242 -6.38 -24.79 -9.12
CA GLU A 242 -5.71 -23.94 -8.16
C GLU A 242 -4.34 -23.51 -8.70
N ARG A 243 -4.01 -22.22 -8.58
CA ARG A 243 -2.68 -21.74 -8.97
C ARG A 243 -1.59 -22.45 -8.16
N TYR A 244 -0.59 -22.97 -8.86
CA TYR A 244 0.47 -23.82 -8.30
C TYR A 244 1.86 -23.41 -8.83
N PRO A 245 2.94 -23.62 -8.07
CA PRO A 245 4.29 -23.33 -8.57
C PRO A 245 4.63 -24.13 -9.82
N GLN A 246 5.17 -23.48 -10.84
CA GLN A 246 5.63 -24.13 -12.07
C GLN A 246 7.12 -24.51 -11.95
N SER A 247 7.48 -25.73 -12.33
CA SER A 247 8.85 -26.22 -12.37
C SER A 247 8.94 -27.48 -13.24
N GLU A 248 9.46 -27.32 -14.45
CA GLU A 248 9.66 -28.43 -15.39
C GLU A 248 10.53 -29.54 -14.78
N TYR A 249 11.58 -29.17 -14.05
CA TYR A 249 12.43 -30.11 -13.32
C TYR A 249 11.64 -30.97 -12.34
N LYS A 250 10.77 -30.36 -11.51
CA LYS A 250 9.96 -31.11 -10.54
C LYS A 250 8.91 -31.98 -11.23
N ALA A 251 8.30 -31.50 -12.31
CA ALA A 251 7.37 -32.30 -13.12
C ALA A 251 8.07 -33.56 -13.68
N LYS A 252 9.21 -33.39 -14.36
CA LYS A 252 10.01 -34.50 -14.91
C LYS A 252 10.52 -35.43 -13.81
N ARG A 253 10.90 -34.90 -12.64
CA ARG A 253 11.35 -35.74 -11.51
C ARG A 253 10.25 -36.65 -10.97
N ILE A 254 9.04 -36.12 -10.81
CA ILE A 254 7.88 -36.91 -10.38
C ILE A 254 7.57 -37.99 -11.43
N LEU A 255 7.52 -37.62 -12.72
CA LEU A 255 7.26 -38.56 -13.81
C LEU A 255 8.33 -39.65 -13.90
N SER A 256 9.61 -39.30 -13.73
CA SER A 256 10.72 -40.27 -13.72
C SER A 256 10.58 -41.25 -12.56
N PHE A 257 10.23 -40.78 -11.36
CA PHE A 257 9.96 -41.65 -10.22
C PHE A 257 8.83 -42.64 -10.50
N LEU A 258 7.70 -42.16 -11.05
CA LEU A 258 6.56 -43.01 -11.39
C LEU A 258 6.91 -44.04 -12.48
N ALA A 259 7.64 -43.62 -13.51
CA ALA A 259 8.05 -44.50 -14.60
C ALA A 259 9.09 -45.55 -14.18
N GLU A 260 10.13 -45.15 -13.44
CA GLU A 260 11.27 -46.02 -13.11
C GLU A 260 11.02 -46.87 -11.85
N GLN A 261 10.42 -46.30 -10.81
CA GLN A 261 10.29 -46.99 -9.52
C GLN A 261 8.94 -47.69 -9.35
N ARG A 262 7.87 -47.17 -9.96
CA ARG A 262 6.54 -47.79 -9.92
C ARG A 262 6.14 -48.52 -11.19
N GLY A 263 6.89 -48.34 -12.28
CA GLY A 263 6.56 -48.96 -13.58
C GLY A 263 5.25 -48.44 -14.17
N GLU A 264 4.85 -47.21 -13.86
CA GLU A 264 3.58 -46.63 -14.33
C GLU A 264 3.64 -46.31 -15.83
N ALA A 265 2.91 -47.08 -16.63
CA ALA A 265 2.94 -46.97 -18.09
C ALA A 265 2.52 -45.57 -18.59
N ARG A 266 1.48 -44.98 -17.98
CA ARG A 266 1.02 -43.61 -18.31
C ARG A 266 2.08 -42.55 -17.99
N ALA A 267 2.77 -42.66 -16.87
CA ALA A 267 3.83 -41.72 -16.51
C ALA A 267 5.03 -41.85 -17.46
N LYS A 268 5.34 -43.08 -17.88
CA LYS A 268 6.37 -43.38 -18.89
C LYS A 268 6.03 -42.75 -20.25
N PHE A 269 4.76 -42.86 -20.67
CA PHE A 269 4.26 -42.19 -21.88
C PHE A 269 4.43 -40.67 -21.77
N VAL A 270 3.91 -40.04 -20.72
CA VAL A 270 3.97 -38.57 -20.54
C VAL A 270 5.43 -38.09 -20.47
N LEU A 271 6.29 -38.78 -19.72
CA LEU A 271 7.72 -38.44 -19.67
C LEU A 271 8.39 -38.54 -21.04
N GLY A 272 8.09 -39.62 -21.77
CA GLY A 272 8.58 -39.83 -23.12
C GLY A 272 8.10 -38.75 -24.08
N TRP A 273 6.84 -38.34 -23.97
CA TRP A 273 6.29 -37.25 -24.78
C TRP A 273 6.97 -35.90 -24.50
N LEU A 274 7.14 -35.54 -23.23
CA LEU A 274 7.83 -34.31 -22.81
C LEU A 274 9.34 -34.28 -23.06
N THR A 275 9.91 -35.39 -23.53
CA THR A 275 11.32 -35.52 -23.92
C THR A 275 11.48 -35.95 -25.38
N TYR A 276 10.40 -35.95 -26.15
CA TYR A 276 10.43 -36.24 -27.58
C TYR A 276 11.02 -35.03 -28.34
N PRO A 277 11.85 -35.23 -29.39
CA PRO A 277 12.31 -36.51 -29.95
C PRO A 277 13.56 -37.11 -29.27
N GLU A 278 14.31 -36.31 -28.48
CA GLU A 278 15.59 -36.71 -27.89
C GLU A 278 15.42 -37.56 -26.61
N GLY A 279 15.37 -38.89 -26.78
CA GLY A 279 15.32 -39.85 -25.66
C GLY A 279 13.90 -40.26 -25.23
N GLY A 280 12.88 -39.59 -25.75
CA GLY A 280 11.47 -39.88 -25.46
C GLY A 280 10.88 -41.10 -26.19
N ALA A 281 11.35 -41.39 -27.42
CA ALA A 281 10.76 -42.43 -28.28
C ALA A 281 10.82 -43.84 -27.67
N THR A 282 11.91 -44.17 -26.97
CA THR A 282 12.06 -45.46 -26.28
C THR A 282 11.08 -45.60 -25.12
N LEU A 283 10.86 -44.53 -24.36
CA LEU A 283 9.90 -44.49 -23.25
C LEU A 283 8.46 -44.64 -23.76
N ILE A 284 8.10 -43.96 -24.86
CA ILE A 284 6.79 -44.08 -25.49
C ILE A 284 6.55 -45.52 -25.96
N LYS A 285 7.54 -46.14 -26.62
CA LYS A 285 7.44 -47.54 -27.05
C LYS A 285 7.24 -48.49 -25.88
N GLN A 286 8.05 -48.35 -24.83
CA GLN A 286 7.90 -49.15 -23.62
C GLN A 286 6.54 -48.95 -22.94
N ALA A 287 6.02 -47.72 -22.90
CA ALA A 287 4.69 -47.45 -22.36
C ALA A 287 3.59 -48.16 -23.16
N ALA A 288 3.70 -48.19 -24.49
CA ALA A 288 2.78 -48.92 -25.35
C ALA A 288 2.86 -50.44 -25.14
N ASP A 289 4.08 -50.98 -25.00
CA ASP A 289 4.32 -52.40 -24.69
C ASP A 289 3.75 -52.77 -23.31
N ASP A 290 3.87 -51.88 -22.33
CA ASP A 290 3.29 -52.01 -20.98
C ASP A 290 1.76 -51.79 -20.95
N GLY A 291 1.15 -51.46 -22.09
CA GLY A 291 -0.29 -51.43 -22.27
C GLY A 291 -0.94 -50.06 -22.30
N ASP A 292 -0.19 -48.96 -22.15
CA ASP A 292 -0.74 -47.60 -22.15
C ASP A 292 -1.43 -47.26 -23.48
N ILE A 293 -2.69 -46.82 -23.40
CA ILE A 293 -3.50 -46.57 -24.59
C ILE A 293 -3.04 -45.31 -25.34
N PHE A 294 -2.62 -44.25 -24.66
CA PHE A 294 -2.20 -43.02 -25.31
C PHE A 294 -0.85 -43.19 -26.01
N ALA A 295 0.06 -43.97 -25.44
CA ALA A 295 1.27 -44.39 -26.13
C ALA A 295 0.97 -45.16 -27.42
N LYS A 296 0.00 -46.10 -27.39
CA LYS A 296 -0.43 -46.83 -28.60
C LYS A 296 -1.07 -45.92 -29.64
N ILE A 297 -1.91 -44.98 -29.21
CA ILE A 297 -2.51 -43.96 -30.09
C ILE A 297 -1.40 -43.15 -30.75
N MET A 298 -0.47 -42.63 -29.96
CA MET A 298 0.65 -41.82 -30.46
C MET A 298 1.49 -42.57 -31.50
N LEU A 299 1.88 -43.82 -31.23
CA LEU A 299 2.64 -44.64 -32.18
C LEU A 299 1.86 -44.95 -33.47
N ALA A 300 0.55 -45.21 -33.35
CA ALA A 300 -0.31 -45.42 -34.52
C ALA A 300 -0.44 -44.13 -35.35
N THR A 301 -0.51 -42.97 -34.69
CA THR A 301 -0.58 -41.66 -35.33
C THR A 301 0.74 -41.31 -36.02
N GLU A 302 1.88 -41.51 -35.35
CA GLU A 302 3.21 -41.33 -35.92
C GLU A 302 3.41 -42.23 -37.16
N PHE A 303 2.95 -43.48 -37.10
CA PHE A 303 2.97 -44.39 -38.25
C PHE A 303 2.08 -43.90 -39.40
N GLY A 304 0.98 -43.22 -39.11
CA GLY A 304 0.14 -42.57 -40.12
C GLY A 304 0.81 -41.35 -40.74
N CYS A 305 1.55 -40.56 -39.94
CA CYS A 305 2.26 -39.37 -40.37
C CYS A 305 3.42 -39.67 -41.32
N TYR A 306 4.21 -40.70 -41.03
CA TYR A 306 5.45 -41.00 -41.75
C TYR A 306 5.42 -42.31 -42.53
N GLY A 307 4.32 -43.05 -42.45
CA GLY A 307 4.18 -44.38 -43.04
C GLY A 307 2.90 -44.53 -43.87
N ASN A 308 2.03 -45.47 -43.47
CA ASN A 308 0.82 -45.82 -44.22
C ASN A 308 -0.44 -45.37 -43.48
N THR A 309 -1.08 -44.33 -43.99
CA THR A 309 -2.29 -43.71 -43.42
C THR A 309 -3.47 -44.68 -43.32
N GLU A 310 -3.66 -45.58 -44.30
CA GLU A 310 -4.76 -46.55 -44.29
C GLU A 310 -4.56 -47.59 -43.18
N GLN A 311 -3.35 -48.09 -43.02
CA GLN A 311 -3.02 -49.03 -41.95
C GLN A 311 -3.08 -48.36 -40.57
N ALA A 312 -2.59 -47.13 -40.44
CA ALA A 312 -2.73 -46.33 -39.21
C ALA A 312 -4.21 -46.11 -38.84
N THR A 313 -5.05 -45.80 -39.82
CA THR A 313 -6.51 -45.69 -39.63
C THR A 313 -7.12 -46.99 -39.11
N ARG A 314 -6.70 -48.14 -39.65
CA ARG A 314 -7.15 -49.45 -39.15
C ARG A 314 -6.69 -49.70 -37.72
N LEU A 315 -5.44 -49.38 -37.38
CA LEU A 315 -4.90 -49.49 -36.02
C LEU A 315 -5.70 -48.63 -35.03
N LEU A 316 -5.92 -47.36 -35.34
CA LEU A 316 -6.72 -46.44 -34.52
C LEU A 316 -8.15 -46.95 -34.32
N ASN A 317 -8.81 -47.45 -35.37
CA ASN A 317 -10.15 -48.05 -35.25
C ASN A 317 -10.17 -49.31 -34.38
N MET A 318 -9.11 -50.11 -34.36
CA MET A 318 -9.00 -51.25 -33.44
C MET A 318 -8.81 -50.80 -32.00
N LEU A 319 -7.98 -49.77 -31.77
CA LEU A 319 -7.80 -49.16 -30.44
C LEU A 319 -9.12 -48.58 -29.93
N ALA A 320 -9.90 -47.89 -30.77
CA ALA A 320 -11.20 -47.33 -30.40
C ALA A 320 -12.21 -48.40 -29.96
N LYS A 321 -12.14 -49.61 -30.54
CA LYS A 321 -13.01 -50.73 -30.17
C LYS A 321 -12.60 -51.44 -28.88
N THR A 322 -11.35 -51.26 -28.45
CA THR A 322 -10.75 -52.02 -27.33
C THR A 322 -10.50 -51.17 -26.09
N THR A 323 -10.42 -49.84 -26.23
CA THR A 323 -10.26 -48.94 -25.09
C THR A 323 -11.57 -48.74 -24.32
N ALA A 324 -11.48 -48.75 -22.99
CA ALA A 324 -12.57 -48.34 -22.10
C ALA A 324 -12.43 -46.86 -21.66
N GLU A 325 -11.30 -46.22 -21.96
CA GLU A 325 -11.03 -44.84 -21.57
C GLU A 325 -11.70 -43.86 -22.53
N LYS A 326 -12.75 -43.19 -22.07
CA LYS A 326 -13.46 -42.16 -22.87
C LYS A 326 -12.53 -41.07 -23.43
N PRO A 327 -11.55 -40.53 -22.68
CA PRO A 327 -10.65 -39.52 -23.21
C PRO A 327 -9.80 -40.03 -24.37
N ALA A 328 -9.31 -41.27 -24.29
CA ALA A 328 -8.55 -41.92 -25.37
C ALA A 328 -9.42 -42.16 -26.62
N LEU A 329 -10.69 -42.54 -26.43
CA LEU A 329 -11.64 -42.70 -27.54
C LEU A 329 -11.95 -41.36 -28.24
N ASN A 330 -12.10 -40.28 -27.48
CA ASN A 330 -12.28 -38.94 -28.05
C ASN A 330 -11.04 -38.50 -28.86
N GLU A 331 -9.84 -38.78 -28.34
CA GLU A 331 -8.58 -38.48 -29.03
C GLU A 331 -8.49 -39.24 -30.36
N ILE A 332 -8.79 -40.54 -30.37
CA ILE A 332 -8.81 -41.34 -31.60
C ILE A 332 -9.79 -40.77 -32.62
N TYR A 333 -11.01 -40.42 -32.21
CA TYR A 333 -11.99 -39.87 -33.15
C TYR A 333 -11.61 -38.47 -33.64
N SER A 334 -10.98 -37.65 -32.80
CA SER A 334 -10.43 -36.36 -33.20
C SER A 334 -9.41 -36.54 -34.33
N ILE A 335 -8.45 -37.44 -34.15
CA ILE A 335 -7.42 -37.74 -35.16
C ILE A 335 -8.05 -38.28 -36.46
N LEU A 336 -8.99 -39.21 -36.35
CA LEU A 336 -9.68 -39.79 -37.52
C LEU A 336 -10.55 -38.77 -38.27
N GLN A 337 -11.09 -37.77 -37.57
CA GLN A 337 -11.93 -36.72 -38.17
C GLN A 337 -11.09 -35.62 -38.83
N SER A 338 -10.03 -35.17 -38.16
CA SER A 338 -9.14 -34.11 -38.67
C SER A 338 -8.21 -34.61 -39.77
N GLY A 339 -7.87 -35.90 -39.75
CA GLY A 339 -6.91 -36.52 -40.66
C GLY A 339 -5.46 -36.32 -40.24
N PHE A 340 -4.58 -37.22 -40.68
CA PHE A 340 -3.19 -37.23 -40.23
C PHE A 340 -2.44 -35.94 -40.59
N GLU A 341 -2.67 -35.35 -41.77
CA GLU A 341 -1.95 -34.16 -42.24
C GLU A 341 -1.96 -33.00 -41.23
N GLN A 342 -3.11 -32.75 -40.57
CA GLN A 342 -3.22 -31.71 -39.53
C GLN A 342 -2.55 -32.12 -38.21
N VAL A 343 -2.69 -33.39 -37.82
CA VAL A 343 -2.16 -33.89 -36.54
C VAL A 343 -0.64 -34.01 -36.55
N CYS A 344 -0.02 -34.26 -37.72
CA CYS A 344 1.43 -34.37 -37.83
C CYS A 344 2.18 -33.07 -37.53
N GLU A 345 1.54 -31.91 -37.72
CA GLU A 345 2.13 -30.61 -37.37
C GLU A 345 2.23 -30.41 -35.84
N GLU A 346 1.33 -31.03 -35.07
CA GLU A 346 1.27 -30.93 -33.60
C GLU A 346 2.39 -31.72 -32.89
N PHE A 347 3.03 -32.68 -33.57
CA PHE A 347 4.18 -33.42 -33.03
C PHE A 347 5.42 -32.55 -32.72
N SER A 348 5.41 -31.30 -33.19
CA SER A 348 6.48 -30.33 -32.93
C SER A 348 6.43 -29.69 -31.54
N ALA A 349 5.30 -29.80 -30.81
CA ALA A 349 5.09 -29.14 -29.52
C ALA A 349 4.45 -30.10 -28.49
N PRO A 350 5.23 -30.98 -27.84
CA PRO A 350 4.70 -31.91 -26.86
C PRO A 350 4.11 -31.19 -25.65
N ASP A 351 2.82 -31.44 -25.37
CA ASP A 351 2.10 -30.92 -24.21
C ASP A 351 1.69 -32.03 -23.23
N PHE A 352 1.76 -31.75 -21.92
CA PHE A 352 1.19 -32.61 -20.89
C PHE A 352 -0.31 -32.31 -20.76
N ALA A 353 -1.11 -32.87 -21.65
CA ALA A 353 -2.56 -32.65 -21.65
C ALA A 353 -3.26 -33.25 -20.41
N GLN A 354 -4.35 -32.60 -19.97
CA GLN A 354 -5.12 -33.05 -18.80
C GLN A 354 -5.70 -34.45 -18.99
N MET A 355 -6.02 -34.85 -20.22
CA MET A 355 -6.57 -36.17 -20.55
C MET A 355 -5.62 -37.34 -20.22
N TYR A 356 -4.34 -37.06 -19.98
CA TYR A 356 -3.37 -38.07 -19.59
C TYR A 356 -3.41 -38.39 -18.09
N LEU A 357 -4.11 -37.59 -17.29
CA LEU A 357 -4.34 -37.89 -15.87
C LEU A 357 -5.29 -39.10 -15.71
N PRO A 358 -5.04 -39.99 -14.74
CA PRO A 358 -5.83 -41.20 -14.52
C PRO A 358 -7.24 -40.94 -13.97
#